data_AF-A0A365GY67-F1
#
_entry.id   AF-A0A365GY67-F1
#
_cell.length_a   1.000
_cell.length_b   1.000
_cell.length_c   1.000
_cell.angle_alpha   90.00
_cell.angle_beta   90.00
_cell.angle_gamma   90.00
#
_symmetry.space_group_name_H-M   'P 1'
#
loop_
_entity.id
_entity.type
_entity.pdbx_description
1 polymer ?
#
loop_
_entity_poly.entity_id
_entity_poly.type
_entity_poly.pdbx_seq_one_letter_code
_entity_poly.pdbx_strand_id
1 'polypeptide(L)'
;MKPPAADLHARLHARVCSALLAAMRADVTAIDTVAGLATDLDPHTAGFLRESRRLVLACAAAVSSVLDVHRPTTAPDAPRVCRECGTGGCRTLNAVLTVLDAYAAGPAGIDRAEAWRRADRFFNGRGGPPLPVAVEDIGDGFAARAFTPSEPTGPLLVVDRRTGRLTRWPPMPRETLIAHYRHHRTGLP
;
A
#
# COMPACT_ATOMS: atom_id res chain seq x y z
N MET A 1 1.71 17.15 -12.43
CA MET A 1 0.95 17.84 -11.36
C MET A 1 1.33 17.23 -10.03
N LYS A 2 1.61 18.03 -8.98
CA LYS A 2 1.86 17.46 -7.63
C LYS A 2 0.53 16.93 -7.06
N PRO A 3 0.53 15.76 -6.41
CA PRO A 3 -0.69 15.18 -5.87
C PRO A 3 -1.31 16.08 -4.78
N PRO A 4 -2.64 16.15 -4.68
CA PRO A 4 -3.33 16.87 -3.61
C PRO A 4 -2.89 16.43 -2.21
N ALA A 5 -2.92 17.35 -1.25
CA ALA A 5 -2.61 17.06 0.15
C ALA A 5 -3.51 15.94 0.72
N ALA A 6 -4.75 15.85 0.27
CA ALA A 6 -5.68 14.78 0.65
C ALA A 6 -5.19 13.39 0.22
N ASP A 7 -4.70 13.25 -1.00
CA ASP A 7 -4.20 11.99 -1.53
C ASP A 7 -2.88 11.60 -0.86
N LEU A 8 -2.00 12.58 -0.64
CA LEU A 8 -0.75 12.39 0.09
C LEU A 8 -1.00 11.90 1.52
N HIS A 9 -1.94 12.54 2.23
CA HIS A 9 -2.31 12.17 3.59
C HIS A 9 -2.87 10.76 3.66
N ALA A 10 -3.87 10.43 2.83
CA ALA A 10 -4.47 9.11 2.80
C ALA A 10 -3.45 8.00 2.49
N ARG A 11 -2.55 8.23 1.53
CA ARG A 11 -1.48 7.28 1.19
C ARG A 11 -0.50 7.07 2.35
N LEU A 12 -0.05 8.16 2.98
CA LEU A 12 0.92 8.07 4.07
C LEU A 12 0.28 7.44 5.30
N HIS A 13 -0.96 7.79 5.64
CA HIS A 13 -1.74 7.17 6.71
C HIS A 13 -1.85 5.65 6.50
N ALA A 14 -2.22 5.19 5.30
CA ALA A 14 -2.31 3.76 5.01
C ALA A 14 -0.98 3.01 5.22
N ARG A 15 0.16 3.62 4.83
CA ARG A 15 1.50 3.03 5.04
C ARG A 15 1.87 2.96 6.51
N VAL A 16 1.65 4.04 7.25
CA VAL A 16 1.94 4.12 8.69
C VAL A 16 1.09 3.13 9.46
N CYS A 17 -0.22 3.06 9.18
CA CYS A 17 -1.10 2.05 9.77
C CYS A 17 -0.65 0.63 9.46
N SER A 18 -0.18 0.36 8.24
CA SER A 18 0.32 -0.97 7.90
C SER A 18 1.59 -1.33 8.68
N ALA A 19 2.52 -0.39 8.86
CA ALA A 19 3.73 -0.60 9.64
C ALA A 19 3.39 -0.82 11.13
N LEU A 20 2.46 -0.03 11.68
CA LEU A 20 1.93 -0.21 13.03
C LEU A 20 1.32 -1.60 13.21
N LEU A 21 0.42 -2.03 12.31
CA LEU A 21 -0.23 -3.33 12.40
C LEU A 21 0.76 -4.48 12.28
N ALA A 22 1.75 -4.38 11.39
CA ALA A 22 2.81 -5.38 11.27
C ALA A 22 3.64 -5.49 12.56
N ALA A 23 4.07 -4.36 13.12
CA ALA A 23 4.84 -4.33 14.36
C ALA A 23 4.01 -4.79 15.58
N MET A 24 2.73 -4.43 15.65
CA MET A 24 1.83 -4.89 16.70
C MET A 24 1.64 -6.41 16.69
N ARG A 25 1.57 -7.02 15.50
CA ARG A 25 1.44 -8.47 15.31
C ARG A 25 2.74 -9.24 15.49
N ALA A 26 3.89 -8.58 15.42
CA ALA A 26 5.18 -9.22 15.61
C ALA A 26 5.30 -9.77 17.03
N ASP A 27 5.62 -11.06 17.14
CA ASP A 27 5.86 -11.73 18.42
C ASP A 27 7.25 -11.35 18.95
N VAL A 28 7.26 -10.53 20.00
CA VAL A 28 8.50 -10.05 20.62
C VAL A 28 9.32 -11.17 21.25
N THR A 29 8.67 -12.22 21.75
CA THR A 29 9.33 -13.36 22.40
C THR A 29 10.03 -14.22 21.36
N ALA A 30 9.37 -14.44 20.22
CA ALA A 30 9.97 -15.15 19.09
C ALA A 30 11.17 -14.38 18.52
N ILE A 31 11.07 -13.06 18.40
CA ILE A 31 12.19 -12.20 17.95
C ILE A 31 13.39 -12.31 18.90
N ASP A 32 13.15 -12.21 20.22
CA ASP A 32 14.23 -12.30 21.21
C ASP A 32 14.88 -13.69 21.22
N THR A 33 14.06 -14.75 21.11
CA THR A 33 14.54 -16.13 21.01
C THR A 33 15.46 -16.31 19.81
N VAL A 34 15.04 -15.83 18.63
CA VAL A 34 15.85 -15.90 17.40
C VAL A 34 17.14 -15.10 17.55
N ALA A 35 17.08 -13.90 18.13
CA ALA A 35 18.25 -13.06 18.39
C ALA A 35 19.23 -13.69 19.40
N GLY A 36 18.75 -14.55 20.31
CA GLY A 36 19.58 -15.30 21.25
C GLY A 36 20.17 -16.59 20.68
N LEU A 37 19.47 -17.24 19.73
CA LEU A 37 19.92 -18.49 19.10
C LEU A 37 20.89 -18.28 17.94
N ALA A 38 20.89 -17.11 17.31
CA ALA A 38 21.74 -16.84 16.17
C ALA A 38 23.20 -16.69 16.60
N THR A 39 24.02 -17.70 16.32
CA THR A 39 25.45 -17.75 16.68
C THR A 39 26.31 -16.76 15.92
N ASP A 40 25.86 -16.31 14.76
CA ASP A 40 26.64 -15.50 13.82
C ASP A 40 26.29 -14.01 13.88
N LEU A 41 25.35 -13.61 14.75
CA LEU A 41 25.00 -12.21 14.94
C LEU A 41 25.95 -11.54 15.92
N ASP A 42 26.52 -10.42 15.51
CA ASP A 42 27.26 -9.56 16.41
C ASP A 42 26.29 -8.94 17.46
N PRO A 43 26.81 -8.50 18.63
CA PRO A 43 25.98 -7.94 19.70
C PRO A 43 25.12 -6.75 19.28
N HIS A 44 25.59 -5.91 18.33
CA HIS A 44 24.82 -4.75 17.89
C HIS A 44 23.63 -5.16 17.04
N THR A 45 23.80 -6.13 16.14
CA THR A 45 22.70 -6.65 15.32
C THR A 45 21.68 -7.38 16.17
N ALA A 46 22.11 -8.21 17.12
CA ALA A 46 21.21 -8.86 18.07
C ALA A 46 20.45 -7.83 18.92
N GLY A 47 21.12 -6.78 19.40
CA GLY A 47 20.49 -5.66 20.11
C GLY A 47 19.45 -4.93 19.26
N PHE A 48 19.77 -4.63 17.99
CA PHE A 48 18.82 -3.99 17.08
C PHE A 48 17.58 -4.85 16.84
N LEU A 49 17.72 -6.17 16.64
CA LEU A 49 16.58 -7.06 16.44
C LEU A 49 15.61 -7.01 17.63
N ARG A 50 16.12 -7.06 18.86
CA ARG A 50 15.30 -6.98 20.08
C ARG A 50 14.53 -5.66 20.17
N GLU A 51 15.17 -4.55 19.81
CA GLU A 51 14.54 -3.22 19.88
C GLU A 51 13.70 -2.87 18.64
N SER A 52 13.84 -3.62 17.54
CA SER A 52 13.27 -3.30 16.22
C SER A 52 11.76 -3.04 16.29
N ARG A 53 11.00 -3.90 16.96
CA ARG A 53 9.55 -3.75 17.13
C ARG A 53 9.20 -2.43 17.82
N ARG A 54 9.89 -2.12 18.91
CA ARG A 54 9.67 -0.88 19.68
C ARG A 54 10.02 0.35 18.84
N LEU A 55 11.16 0.32 18.15
CA LEU A 55 11.59 1.40 17.25
C LEU A 55 10.58 1.65 16.13
N VAL A 56 10.07 0.60 15.48
CA VAL A 56 9.05 0.73 14.43
C VAL A 56 7.77 1.34 14.98
N LEU A 57 7.28 0.89 16.14
CA LEU A 57 6.09 1.46 16.78
C LEU A 57 6.29 2.93 17.14
N ALA A 58 7.43 3.30 17.72
CA ALA A 58 7.74 4.67 18.10
C ALA A 58 7.84 5.59 16.88
N CYS A 59 8.58 5.18 15.85
CA CYS A 59 8.69 5.93 14.59
C CYS A 59 7.32 6.09 13.91
N ALA A 60 6.52 5.03 13.85
CA ALA A 60 5.21 5.08 13.22
C ALA A 60 4.24 5.97 14.01
N ALA A 61 4.26 5.95 15.35
CA ALA A 61 3.50 6.86 16.19
C ALA A 61 3.91 8.33 15.96
N ALA A 62 5.21 8.61 15.89
CA ALA A 62 5.71 9.95 15.60
C ALA A 62 5.25 10.47 14.22
N VAL A 63 5.31 9.62 13.19
CA VAL A 63 4.82 9.99 11.85
C VAL A 63 3.29 10.16 11.86
N SER A 64 2.54 9.37 12.63
CA SER A 64 1.10 9.60 12.84
C SER A 64 0.81 10.97 13.45
N SER A 65 1.60 11.43 14.42
CA SER A 65 1.44 12.78 14.97
C SER A 65 1.67 13.87 13.92
N VAL A 66 2.65 13.69 13.02
CA VAL A 66 2.87 14.59 11.88
C VAL A 66 1.66 14.57 10.92
N LEU A 67 1.10 13.40 10.66
CA LEU A 67 -0.11 13.25 9.83
C LEU A 67 -1.31 13.99 10.43
N ASP A 68 -1.48 13.96 11.74
CA ASP A 68 -2.61 14.62 12.42
C ASP A 68 -2.52 16.14 12.32
N VAL A 69 -1.31 16.71 12.45
CA VAL A 69 -1.04 18.14 12.26
C VAL A 69 -1.33 18.55 10.81
N HIS A 70 -0.85 17.75 9.85
CA HIS A 70 -1.00 18.03 8.41
C HIS A 70 -2.30 17.51 7.79
N ARG A 71 -3.31 17.15 8.60
CA ARG A 71 -4.58 16.61 8.10
C ARG A 71 -5.24 17.57 7.10
N PRO A 72 -5.80 17.07 5.99
CA PRO A 72 -6.60 17.89 5.09
C PRO A 72 -7.85 18.39 5.80
N THR A 73 -8.16 19.68 5.66
CA THR A 73 -9.44 20.24 6.10
C THR A 73 -10.42 20.29 4.94
N THR A 74 -11.68 19.98 5.23
CA THR A 74 -12.79 20.10 4.28
C THR A 74 -13.57 21.34 4.68
N ALA A 75 -13.58 22.35 3.81
CA ALA A 75 -14.58 23.42 3.88
C ALA A 75 -15.64 23.12 2.79
N PRO A 76 -16.93 23.37 3.06
CA PRO A 76 -18.04 22.94 2.20
C PRO A 76 -17.88 23.34 0.72
N ASP A 77 -17.32 24.54 0.47
CA ASP A 77 -17.18 25.11 -0.87
C ASP A 77 -15.72 25.38 -1.28
N ALA A 78 -14.74 24.80 -0.57
CA ALA A 78 -13.33 25.05 -0.85
C ALA A 78 -12.52 23.76 -1.13
N PRO A 79 -11.49 23.83 -1.99
CA PRO A 79 -10.60 22.71 -2.22
C PRO A 79 -9.97 22.23 -0.91
N ARG A 80 -9.77 20.91 -0.77
CA ARG A 80 -9.13 20.33 0.41
C ARG A 80 -7.70 20.83 0.53
N VAL A 81 -7.44 21.65 1.55
CA VAL A 81 -6.11 22.18 1.86
C VAL A 81 -5.54 21.46 3.09
N CYS A 82 -4.23 21.40 3.18
CA CYS A 82 -3.56 20.94 4.40
C CYS A 82 -3.82 21.93 5.53
N ARG A 83 -4.24 21.44 6.71
CA ARG A 83 -4.52 22.27 7.89
C ARG A 83 -3.37 23.19 8.27
N GLU A 84 -2.16 22.62 8.35
CA GLU A 84 -0.97 23.36 8.80
C GLU A 84 -0.38 24.25 7.70
N CYS A 85 -0.38 23.77 6.45
CA CYS A 85 0.26 24.51 5.36
C CYS A 85 -0.67 25.53 4.67
N GLY A 86 -1.98 25.47 4.90
CA GLY A 86 -2.98 26.33 4.26
C GLY A 86 -3.07 26.21 2.73
N THR A 87 -2.46 25.18 2.13
CA THR A 87 -2.34 25.03 0.67
C THR A 87 -2.83 23.67 0.21
N GLY A 88 -3.19 23.56 -1.08
CA GLY A 88 -3.67 22.31 -1.69
C GLY A 88 -2.61 21.21 -1.81
N GLY A 89 -1.32 21.53 -1.61
CA GLY A 89 -0.22 20.57 -1.53
C GLY A 89 0.46 20.63 -0.15
N CYS A 90 1.15 19.55 0.25
CA CYS A 90 1.88 19.53 1.51
C CYS A 90 3.32 19.05 1.30
N ARG A 91 4.30 19.93 1.49
CA ARG A 91 5.73 19.60 1.31
C ARG A 91 6.20 18.57 2.34
N THR A 92 5.75 18.68 3.59
CA THR A 92 6.09 17.74 4.66
C THR A 92 5.63 16.32 4.32
N LEU A 93 4.34 16.15 4.00
CA LEU A 93 3.80 14.83 3.65
C LEU A 93 4.48 14.24 2.42
N ASN A 94 4.80 15.08 1.43
CA ASN A 94 5.54 14.65 0.25
C ASN A 94 6.97 14.19 0.60
N ALA A 95 7.69 14.95 1.43
CA ALA A 95 9.05 14.59 1.85
C ALA A 95 9.07 13.28 2.64
N VAL A 96 8.13 13.09 3.57
CA VAL A 96 8.01 11.82 4.32
C VAL A 96 7.73 10.66 3.37
N LEU A 97 6.82 10.82 2.40
CA LEU A 97 6.56 9.79 1.40
C LEU A 97 7.81 9.47 0.56
N THR A 98 8.57 10.48 0.14
CA THR A 98 9.83 10.29 -0.59
C THR A 98 10.84 9.48 0.22
N VAL A 99 10.99 9.76 1.53
CA VAL A 99 11.87 8.98 2.40
C VAL A 99 11.38 7.54 2.52
N LEU A 100 10.09 7.33 2.76
CA LEU A 100 9.54 5.98 2.85
C LEU A 100 9.68 5.19 1.53
N ASP A 101 9.55 5.86 0.39
CA ASP A 101 9.78 5.26 -0.94
C ASP A 101 11.26 4.87 -1.12
N ALA A 102 12.21 5.72 -0.71
CA ALA A 102 13.64 5.47 -0.82
C ALA A 102 14.11 4.24 -0.04
N TYR A 103 13.53 4.00 1.14
CA TYR A 103 13.85 2.84 1.97
C TYR A 103 12.93 1.63 1.70
N ALA A 104 12.06 1.71 0.68
CA ALA A 104 11.00 0.74 0.44
C ALA A 104 10.19 0.39 1.71
N ALA A 105 10.09 1.35 2.66
CA ALA A 105 9.39 1.24 3.91
C ALA A 105 7.88 1.33 3.65
N GLY A 106 7.32 0.21 3.25
CA GLY A 106 5.91 0.01 2.99
C GLY A 106 5.42 -1.30 3.58
N PRO A 107 4.10 -1.54 3.52
CA PRO A 107 3.55 -2.87 3.77
C PRO A 107 4.37 -3.91 3.00
N ALA A 108 4.56 -5.11 3.58
CA ALA A 108 4.85 -6.28 2.74
C ALA A 108 3.84 -6.28 1.58
N GLY A 109 4.34 -6.49 0.35
CA GLY A 109 3.48 -6.44 -0.83
C GLY A 109 2.23 -7.28 -0.60
N ILE A 110 1.08 -6.81 -1.09
CA ILE A 110 -0.15 -7.59 -0.93
C ILE A 110 0.06 -8.97 -1.54
N ASP A 111 -0.45 -10.00 -0.87
CA ASP A 111 -0.43 -11.34 -1.41
C ASP A 111 -1.57 -11.54 -2.42
N ARG A 112 -1.57 -12.70 -3.08
CA ARG A 112 -2.60 -13.08 -4.04
C ARG A 112 -4.00 -13.10 -3.41
N ALA A 113 -4.10 -13.48 -2.13
CA ALA A 113 -5.39 -13.58 -1.44
C ALA A 113 -5.99 -12.20 -1.15
N GLU A 114 -5.18 -11.23 -0.77
CA GLU A 114 -5.59 -9.83 -0.59
C GLU A 114 -5.94 -9.18 -1.93
N ALA A 115 -5.17 -9.46 -2.98
CA ALA A 115 -5.52 -9.03 -4.34
C ALA A 115 -6.88 -9.58 -4.77
N TRP A 116 -7.17 -10.85 -4.48
CA TRP A 116 -8.48 -11.47 -4.71
C TRP A 116 -9.59 -10.80 -3.91
N ARG A 117 -9.43 -10.58 -2.59
CA ARG A 117 -10.46 -9.89 -1.77
C ARG A 117 -10.81 -8.50 -2.31
N ARG A 118 -9.81 -7.76 -2.81
CA ARG A 118 -10.02 -6.44 -3.41
C ARG A 118 -10.76 -6.51 -4.74
N ALA A 119 -10.37 -7.44 -5.60
CA ALA A 119 -11.04 -7.67 -6.89
C ALA A 119 -12.47 -8.17 -6.70
N ASP A 120 -12.69 -9.11 -5.77
CA ASP A 120 -14.00 -9.63 -5.40
C ASP A 120 -14.93 -8.52 -4.91
N ARG A 121 -14.46 -7.67 -3.98
CA ARG A 121 -15.23 -6.50 -3.54
C ARG A 121 -15.59 -5.56 -4.70
N PHE A 122 -14.70 -5.41 -5.68
CA PHE A 122 -14.97 -4.56 -6.84
C PHE A 122 -16.08 -5.15 -7.72
N PHE A 123 -16.00 -6.44 -8.05
CA PHE A 123 -16.94 -7.09 -8.97
C PHE A 123 -18.27 -7.41 -8.31
N ASN A 124 -18.25 -7.88 -7.06
CA ASN A 124 -19.40 -8.43 -6.34
C ASN A 124 -20.00 -7.46 -5.30
N GLY A 125 -19.34 -6.32 -5.02
CA GLY A 125 -19.78 -5.40 -3.96
C GLY A 125 -21.00 -4.53 -4.28
N ARG A 126 -21.53 -4.58 -5.51
CA ARG A 126 -22.68 -3.76 -5.95
C ARG A 126 -24.04 -4.49 -5.90
N GLY A 127 -24.06 -5.73 -5.43
CA GLY A 127 -25.24 -6.60 -5.46
C GLY A 127 -25.47 -7.23 -6.84
N GLY A 128 -26.11 -8.41 -6.85
CA GLY A 128 -26.30 -9.25 -8.04
C GLY A 128 -25.77 -10.67 -7.84
N PRO A 129 -25.89 -11.54 -8.86
CA PRO A 129 -25.31 -12.88 -8.81
C PRO A 129 -23.79 -12.81 -8.65
N PRO A 130 -23.18 -13.62 -7.75
CA PRO A 130 -21.74 -13.60 -7.54
C PRO A 130 -21.01 -14.08 -8.79
N LEU A 131 -20.03 -13.28 -9.24
CA LEU A 131 -19.15 -13.62 -10.35
C LEU A 131 -17.89 -14.29 -9.82
N PRO A 132 -17.49 -15.47 -10.34
CA PRO A 132 -16.17 -16.02 -10.11
C PRO A 132 -15.06 -15.04 -10.53
N VAL A 133 -14.07 -14.84 -9.65
CA VAL A 133 -12.93 -13.94 -9.88
C VAL A 133 -11.64 -14.75 -9.88
N ALA A 134 -10.91 -14.73 -10.99
CA ALA A 134 -9.56 -15.27 -11.06
C ALA A 134 -8.54 -14.14 -10.87
N VAL A 135 -7.48 -14.45 -10.10
CA VAL A 135 -6.34 -13.55 -9.89
C VAL A 135 -5.06 -14.24 -10.30
N GLU A 136 -4.26 -13.53 -11.10
CA GLU A 136 -2.99 -13.98 -11.64
C GLU A 136 -1.85 -13.03 -11.23
N ASP A 137 -0.68 -13.60 -10.96
CA ASP A 137 0.54 -12.86 -10.69
C ASP A 137 1.19 -12.34 -11.99
N ILE A 138 1.44 -11.03 -12.03
CA ILE A 138 2.12 -10.34 -13.14
C ILE A 138 3.43 -9.66 -12.70
N GLY A 139 4.02 -10.11 -11.60
CA GLY A 139 5.27 -9.63 -11.01
C GLY A 139 5.09 -8.37 -10.18
N ASP A 140 4.76 -7.25 -10.82
CA ASP A 140 4.64 -5.95 -10.15
C ASP A 140 3.24 -5.68 -9.56
N GLY A 141 2.31 -6.61 -9.79
CA GLY A 141 0.92 -6.52 -9.40
C GLY A 141 0.21 -7.85 -9.61
N PHE A 142 -1.12 -7.80 -9.49
CA PHE A 142 -1.99 -8.93 -9.74
C PHE A 142 -3.07 -8.53 -10.73
N ALA A 143 -3.19 -9.30 -11.81
CA ALA A 143 -4.26 -9.16 -12.78
C ALA A 143 -5.50 -9.92 -12.29
N ALA A 144 -6.67 -9.29 -12.30
CA ALA A 144 -7.92 -9.91 -11.88
C ALA A 144 -8.99 -9.79 -12.96
N ARG A 145 -9.69 -10.89 -13.21
CA ARG A 145 -10.80 -10.99 -14.18
C ARG A 145 -12.00 -11.65 -13.51
N ALA A 146 -13.18 -11.11 -13.77
CA ALA A 146 -14.44 -11.77 -13.45
C ALA A 146 -14.91 -12.60 -14.64
N PHE A 147 -15.67 -13.65 -14.37
CA PHE A 147 -16.19 -14.56 -15.38
C PHE A 147 -17.70 -14.72 -15.22
N THR A 148 -18.41 -14.78 -16.33
CA THR A 148 -19.70 -15.48 -16.42
C THR A 148 -19.43 -16.94 -16.78
N PRO A 149 -20.44 -17.84 -16.75
CA PRO A 149 -20.24 -19.23 -17.14
C PRO A 149 -19.66 -19.44 -18.55
N SER A 150 -19.83 -18.46 -19.45
CA SER A 150 -19.39 -18.54 -20.84
C SER A 150 -18.13 -17.74 -21.13
N GLU A 151 -17.93 -16.56 -20.53
CA GLU A 151 -16.87 -15.64 -20.95
C GLU A 151 -16.36 -14.72 -19.82
N PRO A 152 -15.12 -14.18 -19.94
CA PRO A 152 -14.68 -13.10 -19.07
C PRO A 152 -15.59 -11.88 -19.23
N THR A 153 -15.96 -11.26 -18.10
CA THR A 153 -16.87 -10.11 -18.07
C THR A 153 -16.28 -8.93 -17.30
N GLY A 154 -16.64 -7.73 -17.74
CA GLY A 154 -16.17 -6.49 -17.16
C GLY A 154 -14.72 -6.13 -17.50
N PRO A 155 -14.18 -5.08 -16.87
CA PRO A 155 -12.81 -4.64 -17.11
C PRO A 155 -11.79 -5.62 -16.51
N LEU A 156 -10.61 -5.69 -17.10
CA LEU A 156 -9.44 -6.27 -16.47
C LEU A 156 -8.99 -5.34 -15.34
N LEU A 157 -8.77 -5.87 -14.15
CA LEU A 157 -8.25 -5.09 -13.02
C LEU A 157 -6.79 -5.42 -12.81
N VAL A 158 -5.97 -4.41 -12.53
CA VAL A 158 -4.64 -4.60 -11.98
C VAL A 158 -4.60 -4.03 -10.57
N VAL A 159 -4.28 -4.90 -9.61
CA VAL A 159 -4.04 -4.54 -8.21
C VAL A 159 -2.54 -4.42 -8.02
N ASP A 160 -2.07 -3.21 -7.75
CA ASP A 160 -0.64 -2.93 -7.56
C ASP A 160 -0.10 -3.66 -6.32
N ARG A 161 0.99 -4.42 -6.47
CA ARG A 161 1.51 -5.27 -5.39
C ARG A 161 1.98 -4.47 -4.18
N ARG A 162 2.52 -3.26 -4.39
CA ARG A 162 3.14 -2.46 -3.32
C ARG A 162 2.12 -1.59 -2.58
N THR A 163 1.10 -1.12 -3.29
CA THR A 163 0.13 -0.15 -2.78
C THR A 163 -1.26 -0.74 -2.60
N GLY A 164 -1.54 -1.87 -3.22
CA GLY A 164 -2.88 -2.45 -3.35
C GLY A 164 -3.85 -1.58 -4.14
N ARG A 165 -3.37 -0.54 -4.84
CA ARG A 165 -4.20 0.34 -5.67
C ARG A 165 -4.76 -0.45 -6.85
N LEU A 166 -6.06 -0.32 -7.07
CA LEU A 166 -6.78 -1.00 -8.14
C LEU A 166 -6.91 -0.06 -9.34
N THR A 167 -6.52 -0.53 -10.52
CA THR A 167 -6.58 0.20 -11.78
C THR A 167 -7.36 -0.63 -12.80
N ARG A 168 -8.13 0.03 -13.67
CA ARG A 168 -8.94 -0.63 -14.71
C ARG A 168 -8.19 -0.59 -16.02
N TRP A 169 -8.20 -1.71 -16.73
CA TRP A 169 -7.49 -1.91 -17.99
C TRP A 169 -8.43 -2.51 -19.03
N PRO A 170 -8.20 -2.21 -20.32
CA PRO A 170 -8.85 -2.94 -21.41
C PRO A 170 -8.55 -4.44 -21.32
N PRO A 171 -9.46 -5.31 -21.79
CA PRO A 171 -9.15 -6.73 -21.98
C PRO A 171 -7.97 -6.85 -22.97
N MET A 172 -6.87 -7.42 -22.51
CA MET A 172 -5.69 -7.67 -23.35
C MET A 172 -4.95 -8.94 -22.90
N PRO A 173 -4.09 -9.51 -23.76
CA PRO A 173 -3.24 -10.65 -23.40
C PRO A 173 -2.30 -10.32 -22.23
N ARG A 174 -1.93 -11.35 -21.48
CA ARG A 174 -1.10 -11.22 -20.26
C ARG A 174 0.22 -10.50 -20.51
N GLU A 175 0.97 -10.91 -21.54
CA GLU A 175 2.28 -10.33 -21.82
C GLU A 175 2.19 -8.85 -22.23
N THR A 176 1.16 -8.48 -22.99
CA THR A 176 0.84 -7.07 -23.31
C THR A 176 0.51 -6.26 -22.06
N LEU A 177 -0.28 -6.84 -21.15
CA LEU A 177 -0.61 -6.20 -19.87
C LEU A 177 0.65 -5.95 -19.04
N ILE A 178 1.54 -6.93 -18.92
CA ILE A 178 2.79 -6.79 -18.16
C ILE A 178 3.63 -5.63 -18.70
N ALA A 179 3.81 -5.57 -20.03
CA ALA A 179 4.57 -4.50 -20.67
C ALA A 179 3.94 -3.12 -20.42
N HIS A 180 2.64 -2.98 -20.67
CA HIS A 180 1.92 -1.71 -20.48
C HIS A 180 1.89 -1.29 -19.01
N TYR A 181 1.74 -2.24 -18.09
CA TYR A 181 1.68 -1.94 -16.66
C TYR A 181 3.03 -1.50 -16.11
N ARG A 182 4.14 -2.09 -16.58
CA ARG A 182 5.49 -1.60 -16.26
C ARG A 182 5.68 -0.16 -16.72
N HIS A 183 5.24 0.15 -17.94
CA HIS A 183 5.34 1.48 -18.51
C HIS A 183 4.54 2.53 -17.71
N HIS A 184 3.27 2.21 -17.42
CA HIS A 184 2.39 3.01 -16.58
C HIS A 184 2.97 3.26 -15.17
N ARG A 185 3.68 2.30 -14.58
CA ARG A 185 4.35 2.49 -13.28
C ARG A 185 5.51 3.47 -13.35
N THR A 186 6.24 3.50 -14.47
CA THR A 186 7.35 4.43 -14.68
C THR A 186 6.91 5.83 -15.08
N GLY A 187 5.61 6.05 -15.35
CA GLY A 187 5.06 7.35 -15.73
C GLY A 187 5.42 7.79 -17.16
N LEU A 188 5.92 6.85 -17.98
CA LEU A 188 6.09 7.05 -19.42
C LEU A 188 4.80 6.61 -20.14
N PRO A 189 4.45 7.23 -21.28
CA PRO A 189 3.20 7.02 -22.01
C PRO A 189 3.09 5.68 -22.75
#